data_AF-A0A5B9QJU9-F1
#
_entry.id   AF-A0A5B9QJU9-F1
#
_cell.length_a   1.000
_cell.length_b   1.000
_cell.length_c   1.000
_cell.angle_alpha   90.00
_cell.angle_beta   90.00
_cell.angle_gamma   90.00
#
_symmetry.space_group_name_H-M   'P 1'
#
loop_
_entity.id
_entity.type
_entity.pdbx_description
1 polymer ?
#
loop_
_entity_poly.entity_id
_entity_poly.type
_entity_poly.pdbx_seq_one_letter_code
_entity_poly.pdbx_strand_id
1 'polypeptide(L)'
;MRLYSNMIALLLATVWCPTVAAQESIPADDHQNVYRLTPRDDNTGLVLVPPSEIKPGYAYYFYSSVLKRRVWGFATEENTFEYAFGEGTILPTSRFDLRLSEQDQERILEERVPRLKQDIEGLGRSPAAQLDASGNWKLLSYTTSARVFDMLTSERWEWHGKRRLGVVNVYGNLWQIVDGEYVPLVMGWAVCQ
;
A
#
# COMPACT_ATOMS: atom_id res chain seq x y z
N MET A 1 13.85 -44.98 59.63
CA MET A 1 13.75 -46.22 58.81
C MET A 1 12.82 -45.93 57.63
N ARG A 2 13.38 -45.93 56.40
CA ARG A 2 12.79 -46.16 55.04
C ARG A 2 11.55 -45.33 54.60
N LEU A 3 11.69 -44.41 53.62
CA LEU A 3 11.47 -44.56 52.15
C LEU A 3 9.97 -44.83 51.82
N TYR A 4 9.23 -44.08 50.98
CA TYR A 4 9.40 -43.76 49.55
C TYR A 4 8.51 -42.52 49.18
N SER A 5 9.00 -41.52 48.44
CA SER A 5 8.91 -41.33 46.97
C SER A 5 7.51 -41.33 46.34
N ASN A 6 7.12 -40.20 45.73
CA ASN A 6 6.38 -39.99 44.46
C ASN A 6 5.78 -38.57 44.48
N MET A 7 6.49 -37.51 44.06
CA MET A 7 6.73 -37.10 42.67
C MET A 7 5.42 -37.02 41.84
N ILE A 8 4.70 -35.90 41.95
CA ILE A 8 3.82 -35.41 40.90
C ILE A 8 4.17 -33.95 40.66
N ALA A 9 5.17 -33.76 39.79
CA ALA A 9 5.40 -32.50 39.10
C ALA A 9 4.25 -32.32 38.10
N LEU A 10 3.24 -31.53 38.45
CA LEU A 10 2.25 -31.10 37.47
C LEU A 10 2.83 -29.89 36.73
N LEU A 11 3.49 -30.21 35.61
CA LEU A 11 3.88 -29.28 34.56
C LEU A 11 2.64 -28.49 34.11
N LEU A 12 2.50 -27.26 34.60
CA LEU A 12 1.78 -26.21 33.88
C LEU A 12 2.63 -25.86 32.66
N ALA A 13 2.46 -26.66 31.60
CA ALA A 13 2.85 -26.26 30.27
C ALA A 13 1.99 -25.04 29.90
N THR A 14 2.54 -23.85 30.14
CA THR A 14 2.11 -22.64 29.46
C THR A 14 2.27 -22.91 27.98
N VAL A 15 1.16 -23.28 27.34
CA VAL A 15 1.03 -23.34 25.90
C VAL A 15 1.28 -21.92 25.42
N TRP A 16 2.52 -21.65 25.04
CA TRP A 16 2.88 -20.50 24.26
C TRP A 16 2.25 -20.75 22.89
N CYS A 17 0.98 -20.41 22.75
CA CYS A 17 0.40 -20.22 21.43
C CYS A 17 1.11 -18.99 20.86
N PRO A 18 1.97 -19.11 19.83
CA PRO A 18 2.24 -17.95 19.03
C PRO A 18 0.88 -17.54 18.48
N THR A 19 0.38 -16.39 18.89
CA THR A 19 -0.77 -15.76 18.25
C THR A 19 -0.32 -15.49 16.81
N VAL A 20 -0.54 -16.46 15.93
CA VAL A 20 -0.52 -16.21 14.49
C VAL A 20 -1.61 -15.17 14.31
N ALA A 21 -1.21 -13.92 14.16
CA ALA A 21 -2.12 -12.83 13.85
C ALA A 21 -2.72 -13.13 12.48
N ALA A 22 -3.81 -13.90 12.50
CA ALA A 22 -4.64 -14.21 11.36
C ALA A 22 -4.91 -12.88 10.63
N GLN A 23 -4.69 -12.88 9.32
CA GLN A 23 -5.04 -11.75 8.49
C GLN A 23 -6.54 -11.52 8.65
N GLU A 24 -6.91 -10.47 9.38
CA GLU A 24 -8.30 -10.13 9.60
C GLU A 24 -8.88 -9.75 8.24
N SER A 25 -9.70 -10.63 7.67
CA SER A 25 -10.38 -10.37 6.41
C SER A 25 -11.28 -9.16 6.61
N ILE A 26 -11.04 -8.09 5.84
CA ILE A 26 -11.87 -6.89 5.90
C ILE A 26 -13.33 -7.30 5.60
N PRO A 27 -14.29 -7.00 6.48
CA PRO A 27 -15.69 -7.29 6.23
C PRO A 27 -16.16 -6.65 4.91
N ALA A 28 -16.99 -7.36 4.15
CA ALA A 28 -17.46 -6.88 2.84
C ALA A 28 -18.29 -5.59 2.92
N ASP A 29 -18.91 -5.32 4.09
CA ASP A 29 -19.77 -4.18 4.37
C ASP A 29 -19.08 -3.08 5.20
N ASP A 30 -17.77 -3.18 5.41
CA ASP A 30 -17.03 -2.17 6.13
C ASP A 30 -16.84 -0.91 5.25
N HIS A 31 -17.55 0.14 5.64
CA HIS A 31 -17.54 1.44 4.98
C HIS A 31 -16.88 2.55 5.81
N GLN A 32 -16.37 2.24 7.00
CA GLN A 32 -15.93 3.27 7.97
C GLN A 32 -14.47 3.14 8.36
N ASN A 33 -13.93 1.92 8.38
CA ASN A 33 -12.57 1.75 8.84
C ASN A 33 -11.55 2.18 7.79
N VAL A 34 -10.35 2.48 8.27
CA VAL A 34 -9.18 2.82 7.46
C VAL A 34 -8.09 1.82 7.77
N TYR A 35 -7.41 1.32 6.74
CA TYR A 35 -6.33 0.34 6.91
C TYR A 35 -5.02 0.87 6.36
N ARG A 36 -3.91 0.54 7.02
CA ARG A 36 -2.56 0.75 6.51
C ARG A 36 -1.99 -0.55 5.96
N LEU A 37 -1.05 -0.40 5.04
CA LEU A 37 -0.23 -1.49 4.55
C LEU A 37 0.71 -1.98 5.65
N THR A 38 0.81 -3.29 5.83
CA THR A 38 1.87 -3.94 6.61
C THR A 38 2.58 -4.94 5.73
N PRO A 39 3.84 -4.69 5.36
CA PRO A 39 4.62 -5.63 4.58
C PRO A 39 4.98 -6.83 5.48
N ARG A 40 4.45 -8.02 5.18
CA ARG A 40 4.81 -9.29 5.83
C ARG A 40 5.58 -10.17 4.86
N ASP A 41 6.30 -11.17 5.38
CA ASP A 41 7.22 -12.02 4.63
C ASP A 41 6.56 -12.78 3.46
N ASP A 42 5.26 -13.09 3.55
CA ASP A 42 4.49 -13.87 2.57
C ASP A 42 3.46 -13.07 1.75
N ASN A 43 2.97 -11.92 2.26
CA ASN A 43 2.03 -11.04 1.55
C ASN A 43 2.02 -9.61 2.12
N THR A 44 1.37 -8.68 1.41
CA THR A 44 0.95 -7.39 1.98
C THR A 44 -0.28 -7.58 2.86
N GLY A 45 -0.11 -7.47 4.18
CA GLY A 45 -1.21 -7.44 5.14
C GLY A 45 -1.84 -6.04 5.25
N LEU A 46 -3.08 -5.99 5.72
CA LEU A 46 -3.78 -4.76 6.07
C LEU A 46 -4.05 -4.73 7.57
N VAL A 47 -3.82 -3.58 8.20
CA VAL A 47 -4.03 -3.39 9.63
C VAL A 47 -4.92 -2.19 9.85
N LEU A 48 -5.94 -2.35 10.70
CA LEU A 48 -6.86 -1.29 11.09
C LEU A 48 -6.10 -0.12 11.72
N VAL A 49 -6.44 1.10 11.33
CA VAL A 49 -5.83 2.34 11.81
C VAL A 49 -6.87 3.15 12.58
N PRO A 50 -6.65 3.40 13.89
CA PRO A 50 -7.47 4.33 14.64
C PRO A 50 -7.43 5.73 14.00
N PRO A 51 -8.53 6.49 13.98
CA PRO A 51 -8.54 7.84 13.39
C PRO A 51 -7.44 8.77 13.93
N SER A 52 -7.08 8.65 15.21
CA SER A 52 -6.01 9.42 15.84
C SER A 52 -4.60 9.11 15.34
N GLU A 53 -4.42 7.99 14.64
CA GLU A 53 -3.13 7.55 14.08
C GLU A 53 -2.98 7.84 12.59
N ILE A 54 -4.02 8.37 11.94
CA ILE A 54 -3.99 8.72 10.52
C ILE A 54 -3.10 9.94 10.31
N LYS A 55 -2.10 9.80 9.44
CA LYS A 55 -1.12 10.85 9.15
C LYS A 55 -1.40 11.48 7.79
N PRO A 56 -1.59 12.81 7.69
CA PRO A 56 -1.76 13.48 6.41
C PRO A 56 -0.58 13.21 5.46
N GLY A 57 -0.89 13.03 4.17
CA GLY A 57 0.10 12.77 3.12
C GLY A 57 0.61 11.32 3.03
N TYR A 58 0.08 10.41 3.85
CA TYR A 58 0.34 8.97 3.78
C TYR A 58 -0.81 8.22 3.10
N ALA A 59 -0.46 7.11 2.44
CA ALA A 59 -1.38 6.26 1.72
C ALA A 59 -2.10 5.28 2.66
N TYR A 60 -3.43 5.24 2.57
CA TYR A 60 -4.29 4.33 3.33
C TYR A 60 -5.36 3.70 2.44
N TYR A 61 -5.90 2.57 2.88
CA TYR A 61 -6.98 1.84 2.22
C TYR A 61 -8.31 2.12 2.92
N PHE A 62 -9.21 2.82 2.24
CA PHE A 62 -10.46 3.34 2.78
C PHE A 62 -11.63 3.05 1.84
N TYR A 63 -12.87 3.20 2.32
CA TYR A 63 -14.05 3.06 1.48
C TYR A 63 -14.38 4.37 0.76
N SER A 64 -14.41 4.36 -0.58
CA SER A 64 -14.88 5.49 -1.37
C SER A 64 -16.39 5.40 -1.59
N SER A 65 -17.13 6.35 -1.02
CA SER A 65 -18.58 6.44 -1.18
C SER A 65 -19.02 6.80 -2.61
N VAL A 66 -18.14 7.41 -3.40
CA VAL A 66 -18.36 7.76 -4.81
C VAL A 66 -18.21 6.52 -5.69
N LEU A 67 -17.14 5.75 -5.50
CA LEU A 67 -16.87 4.54 -6.30
C LEU A 67 -17.56 3.27 -5.76
N LYS A 68 -18.22 3.36 -4.59
CA LYS A 68 -18.89 2.25 -3.90
C LYS A 68 -17.98 1.04 -3.65
N ARG A 69 -16.69 1.29 -3.45
CA ARG A 69 -15.68 0.25 -3.20
C ARG A 69 -14.52 0.81 -2.38
N ARG A 70 -13.73 -0.10 -1.81
CA ARG A 70 -12.50 0.25 -1.11
C ARG A 70 -11.37 0.54 -2.10
N VAL A 71 -10.63 1.59 -1.83
CA VAL A 71 -9.55 2.11 -2.68
C VAL A 71 -8.41 2.63 -1.82
N TRP A 72 -7.24 2.78 -2.42
CA TRP A 72 -6.14 3.51 -1.79
C TRP A 72 -6.25 5.01 -2.06
N GLY A 73 -5.79 5.85 -1.15
CA GLY A 73 -5.70 7.30 -1.33
C GLY A 73 -4.82 7.94 -0.26
N PHE A 74 -4.53 9.23 -0.39
CA PHE A 74 -3.80 9.96 0.66
C PHE A 74 -4.76 10.51 1.69
N ALA A 75 -4.42 10.37 2.97
CA ALA A 75 -5.08 11.12 4.02
C ALA A 75 -4.79 12.62 3.89
N THR A 76 -5.81 13.45 4.07
CA THR A 76 -5.70 14.92 4.12
C THR A 76 -5.59 15.39 5.57
N GLU A 77 -5.36 16.69 5.78
CA GLU A 77 -5.38 17.31 7.12
C GLU A 77 -6.78 17.31 7.76
N GLU A 78 -7.84 17.17 6.96
CA GLU A 78 -9.24 17.20 7.41
C GLU A 78 -9.79 15.81 7.76
N ASN A 79 -8.92 14.81 7.94
CA ASN A 79 -9.31 13.39 8.08
C ASN A 79 -10.19 12.87 6.93
N THR A 80 -10.03 13.46 5.74
CA THR A 80 -10.62 12.96 4.50
C THR A 80 -9.54 12.30 3.64
N PHE A 81 -9.92 11.81 2.47
CA PHE A 81 -8.99 11.18 1.53
C PHE A 81 -9.02 11.89 0.18
N GLU A 82 -7.84 12.22 -0.32
CA GLU A 82 -7.65 12.74 -1.67
C GLU A 82 -7.17 11.63 -2.60
N TYR A 83 -7.65 11.69 -3.84
CA TYR A 83 -7.51 10.69 -4.88
C TYR A 83 -8.12 9.33 -4.53
N ALA A 84 -8.53 8.61 -5.56
CA ALA A 84 -8.77 7.18 -5.50
C ALA A 84 -7.76 6.49 -6.41
N PHE A 85 -6.67 5.97 -5.85
CA PHE A 85 -5.58 5.40 -6.64
C PHE A 85 -6.05 4.21 -7.46
N GLY A 86 -5.85 4.29 -8.78
CA GLY A 86 -6.02 3.16 -9.68
C GLY A 86 -4.73 2.44 -9.99
N GLU A 87 -4.87 1.33 -10.71
CA GLU A 87 -3.77 0.51 -11.21
C GLU A 87 -2.67 1.37 -11.84
N GLY A 88 -1.43 0.93 -11.68
CA GLY A 88 -0.23 1.58 -12.20
C GLY A 88 0.29 2.73 -11.34
N THR A 89 -0.46 3.14 -10.29
CA THR A 89 -0.03 4.17 -9.34
C THR A 89 1.29 3.73 -8.70
N ILE A 90 2.30 4.60 -8.68
CA ILE A 90 3.61 4.32 -8.08
C ILE A 90 3.89 5.32 -6.97
N LEU A 91 4.15 4.81 -5.77
CA LEU A 91 4.50 5.62 -4.62
C LEU A 91 5.85 5.19 -4.04
N PRO A 92 6.68 6.14 -3.56
CA PRO A 92 7.85 5.79 -2.77
C PRO A 92 7.40 5.20 -1.43
N THR A 93 8.18 4.27 -0.88
CA THR A 93 7.86 3.58 0.38
C THR A 93 7.69 4.54 1.56
N SER A 94 8.32 5.72 1.51
CA SER A 94 8.17 6.80 2.49
C SER A 94 6.76 7.41 2.58
N ARG A 95 5.88 7.12 1.60
CA ARG A 95 4.47 7.53 1.61
C ARG A 95 3.55 6.52 2.27
N PHE A 96 4.08 5.43 2.81
CA PHE A 96 3.33 4.41 3.54
C PHE A 96 3.67 4.47 5.02
N ASP A 97 2.67 4.31 5.90
CA ASP A 97 2.86 4.21 7.35
C ASP A 97 3.27 2.77 7.71
N LEU A 98 4.44 2.31 7.22
CA LEU A 98 4.82 0.87 7.26
C LEU A 98 5.11 0.33 8.66
N ARG A 99 5.34 1.21 9.66
CA ARG A 99 5.72 0.85 11.05
C ARG A 99 6.76 -0.27 11.15
N LEU A 100 7.73 -0.25 10.24
CA LEU A 100 8.86 -1.16 10.24
C LEU A 100 10.06 -0.52 10.93
N SER A 101 10.84 -1.33 11.64
CA SER A 101 12.19 -0.94 12.05
C SER A 101 13.08 -0.74 10.81
N GLU A 102 14.17 0.01 10.94
CA GLU A 102 15.16 0.16 9.85
C GLU A 102 15.74 -1.21 9.44
N GLN A 103 16.03 -2.07 10.42
CA GLN A 103 16.52 -3.43 10.18
C GLN A 103 15.54 -4.28 9.38
N ASP A 104 14.23 -4.20 9.67
CA ASP A 104 13.22 -4.93 8.90
C ASP A 104 13.08 -4.37 7.48
N GLN A 105 13.18 -3.06 7.31
CA GLN A 105 13.17 -2.44 5.98
C GLN A 105 14.36 -2.91 5.14
N GLU A 106 15.57 -2.90 5.72
CA GLU A 106 16.78 -3.39 5.05
C GLU A 106 16.66 -4.86 4.68
N ARG A 107 16.21 -5.71 5.61
CA ARG A 107 16.00 -7.14 5.36
C ARG A 107 15.03 -7.37 4.20
N ILE A 108 13.89 -6.69 4.18
CA ILE A 108 12.89 -6.82 3.10
C ILE A 108 13.48 -6.38 1.75
N LEU A 109 14.27 -5.31 1.73
CA LEU A 109 14.93 -4.85 0.51
C LEU A 109 15.98 -5.84 0.01
N GLU A 110 16.81 -6.39 0.90
CA GLU A 110 17.82 -7.39 0.59
C GLU A 110 17.21 -8.69 0.05
N GLU A 111 16.15 -9.19 0.68
CA GLU A 111 15.50 -10.44 0.30
C GLU A 111 14.73 -10.33 -1.03
N ARG A 112 14.02 -9.22 -1.24
CA ARG A 112 13.07 -9.09 -2.37
C ARG A 112 13.67 -8.41 -3.60
N VAL A 113 14.56 -7.44 -3.39
CA VAL A 113 15.11 -6.58 -4.46
C VAL A 113 16.60 -6.28 -4.22
N PRO A 114 17.47 -7.31 -4.13
CA PRO A 114 18.88 -7.13 -3.70
C PRO A 114 19.67 -6.15 -4.58
N ARG A 115 19.38 -6.08 -5.87
CA ARG A 115 20.02 -5.13 -6.80
C ARG A 115 19.60 -3.68 -6.54
N LEU A 116 18.35 -3.46 -6.13
CA LEU A 116 17.83 -2.12 -5.88
C LEU A 116 18.51 -1.45 -4.69
N LYS A 117 18.91 -2.23 -3.66
CA LYS A 117 19.64 -1.68 -2.50
C LYS A 117 20.91 -0.94 -2.95
N GLN A 118 21.69 -1.56 -3.83
CA GLN A 118 22.93 -0.98 -4.37
C GLN A 118 22.65 0.31 -5.17
N ASP A 119 21.59 0.30 -5.98
CA ASP A 119 21.20 1.46 -6.79
C ASP A 119 20.70 2.64 -5.93
N ILE A 120 19.98 2.35 -4.84
CA ILE A 120 19.45 3.36 -3.92
C ILE A 120 20.57 4.06 -3.16
N GLU A 121 21.52 3.29 -2.62
CA GLU A 121 22.66 3.81 -1.86
C GLU A 121 23.52 4.77 -2.70
N GLY A 122 23.64 4.52 -4.01
CA GLY A 122 24.37 5.38 -4.93
C GLY A 122 23.60 6.62 -5.42
N LEU A 123 22.27 6.56 -5.49
CA LEU A 123 21.43 7.60 -6.14
C LEU A 123 20.62 8.46 -5.17
N GLY A 124 20.57 8.12 -3.88
CA GLY A 124 19.78 8.83 -2.87
C GLY A 124 18.27 8.80 -3.13
N ARG A 125 17.78 7.76 -3.83
CA ARG A 125 16.36 7.59 -4.16
C ARG A 125 15.70 6.60 -3.21
N SER A 126 14.43 6.81 -2.88
CA SER A 126 13.68 5.83 -2.06
C SER A 126 13.20 4.65 -2.93
N PRO A 127 13.05 3.45 -2.34
CA PRO A 127 12.35 2.36 -3.01
C PRO A 127 10.89 2.76 -3.28
N ALA A 128 10.29 2.15 -4.29
CA ALA A 128 8.93 2.46 -4.70
C ALA A 128 8.10 1.19 -4.90
N ALA A 129 6.78 1.32 -4.69
CA ALA A 129 5.82 0.26 -4.93
C ALA A 129 4.79 0.71 -5.96
N GLN A 130 4.34 -0.23 -6.78
CA GLN A 130 3.29 -0.03 -7.78
C GLN A 130 2.02 -0.78 -7.38
N LEU A 131 0.87 -0.11 -7.53
CA LEU A 131 -0.45 -0.71 -7.33
C LEU A 131 -0.85 -1.51 -8.57
N ASP A 132 -1.20 -2.79 -8.40
CA ASP A 132 -1.71 -3.62 -9.50
C ASP A 132 -3.23 -3.56 -9.66
N ALA A 133 -3.76 -4.17 -10.73
CA ALA A 133 -5.19 -4.25 -11.03
C ALA A 133 -6.03 -4.87 -9.91
N SER A 134 -5.43 -5.74 -9.10
CA SER A 134 -6.08 -6.42 -7.98
C SER A 134 -6.07 -5.59 -6.70
N GLY A 135 -5.46 -4.39 -6.72
CA GLY A 135 -5.36 -3.50 -5.56
C GLY A 135 -4.21 -3.83 -4.60
N ASN A 136 -3.25 -4.65 -5.03
CA ASN A 136 -2.07 -5.02 -4.23
C ASN A 136 -0.86 -4.17 -4.60
N TRP A 137 -0.03 -3.88 -3.61
CA TRP A 137 1.22 -3.14 -3.81
C TRP A 137 2.38 -4.11 -4.08
N LYS A 138 3.08 -3.90 -5.20
CA LYS A 138 4.29 -4.64 -5.57
C LYS A 138 5.50 -3.74 -5.46
N LEU A 139 6.50 -4.17 -4.68
CA LEU A 139 7.79 -3.49 -4.60
C LEU A 139 8.48 -3.56 -5.97
N LEU A 140 8.91 -2.41 -6.49
CA LEU A 140 9.64 -2.33 -7.75
C LEU A 140 11.11 -2.67 -7.51
N SER A 141 11.76 -3.27 -8.51
CA SER A 141 13.19 -3.60 -8.49
C SER A 141 14.10 -2.52 -9.07
N TYR A 142 13.54 -1.35 -9.42
CA TYR A 142 14.22 -0.23 -10.06
C TYR A 142 13.72 1.10 -9.48
N THR A 143 14.53 2.16 -9.59
CA THR A 143 14.10 3.50 -9.15
C THR A 143 13.22 4.17 -10.21
N THR A 144 12.18 4.88 -9.77
CA THR A 144 11.27 5.58 -10.67
C THR A 144 10.61 6.77 -9.94
N SER A 145 10.00 7.67 -10.71
CA SER A 145 9.27 8.81 -10.17
C SER A 145 7.90 8.39 -9.66
N ALA A 146 7.45 9.04 -8.58
CA ALA A 146 6.12 8.84 -8.05
C ALA A 146 5.07 9.35 -9.04
N ARG A 147 3.97 8.59 -9.21
CA ARG A 147 2.82 8.95 -10.02
C ARG A 147 1.54 8.38 -9.43
N VAL A 148 0.44 9.10 -9.57
CA VAL A 148 -0.90 8.66 -9.15
C VAL A 148 -1.80 8.71 -10.37
N PHE A 149 -2.59 7.66 -10.55
CA PHE A 149 -3.77 7.71 -11.40
C PHE A 149 -5.01 7.78 -10.51
N ASP A 150 -5.80 8.85 -10.68
CA ASP A 150 -7.00 9.06 -9.88
C ASP A 150 -8.23 8.52 -10.61
N MET A 151 -8.84 7.49 -10.05
CA MET A 151 -10.05 6.87 -10.59
C MET A 151 -11.30 7.76 -10.46
N LEU A 152 -11.28 8.78 -9.60
CA LEU A 152 -12.39 9.74 -9.51
C LEU A 152 -12.42 10.68 -10.72
N THR A 153 -11.26 11.13 -11.18
CA THR A 153 -11.14 12.17 -12.22
C THR A 153 -10.60 11.65 -13.55
N SER A 154 -10.11 10.41 -13.58
CA SER A 154 -9.35 9.83 -14.69
C SER A 154 -8.10 10.64 -15.05
N GLU A 155 -7.54 11.38 -14.09
CA GLU A 155 -6.32 12.17 -14.28
C GLU A 155 -5.08 11.42 -13.80
N ARG A 156 -3.95 11.74 -14.43
CA ARG A 156 -2.63 11.29 -14.00
C ARG A 156 -1.89 12.45 -13.34
N TRP A 157 -1.26 12.17 -12.22
CA TRP A 157 -0.49 13.13 -11.42
C TRP A 157 0.93 12.64 -11.24
N GLU A 158 1.91 13.51 -11.39
CA GLU A 158 3.33 13.19 -11.21
C GLU A 158 4.03 14.12 -10.23
N TRP A 159 5.01 13.59 -9.51
CA TRP A 159 5.82 14.40 -8.62
C TRP A 159 6.97 15.05 -9.37
N HIS A 160 6.99 16.37 -9.31
CA HIS A 160 8.13 17.20 -9.71
C HIS A 160 8.64 17.93 -8.46
N GLY A 161 9.63 17.33 -7.81
CA GLY A 161 10.10 17.77 -6.50
C GLY A 161 9.01 17.63 -5.43
N LYS A 162 8.62 18.75 -4.80
CA LYS A 162 7.58 18.77 -3.76
C LYS A 162 6.16 18.94 -4.29
N ARG A 163 5.99 19.16 -5.60
CA ARG A 163 4.69 19.47 -6.22
C ARG A 163 4.17 18.26 -6.98
N ARG A 164 2.85 18.05 -6.90
CA ARG A 164 2.11 17.18 -7.80
C ARG A 164 1.61 18.01 -8.97
N LEU A 165 1.90 17.59 -10.19
CA LEU A 165 1.43 18.23 -11.41
C LEU A 165 0.56 17.25 -12.18
N GLY A 166 -0.60 17.73 -12.65
CA GLY A 166 -1.46 16.98 -13.56
C GLY A 166 -0.75 16.80 -14.90
N VAL A 167 -0.68 15.57 -15.39
CA VAL A 167 -0.04 15.25 -16.66
C VAL A 167 -1.04 15.46 -17.78
N VAL A 168 -0.72 16.38 -18.68
CA VAL A 168 -1.54 16.70 -19.86
C VAL A 168 -0.96 15.98 -21.08
N ASN A 169 -1.81 15.27 -21.80
CA ASN A 169 -1.52 14.70 -23.11
C ASN A 169 -2.11 15.57 -24.23
N VAL A 170 -1.86 15.20 -25.49
CA VAL A 170 -2.30 15.99 -26.66
C VAL A 170 -3.83 16.14 -26.79
N TYR A 171 -4.61 15.33 -26.06
CA TYR A 171 -6.07 15.32 -26.06
C TYR A 171 -6.69 15.86 -24.75
N GLY A 172 -5.87 16.33 -23.81
CA GLY A 172 -6.32 16.84 -22.50
C GLY A 172 -5.60 16.18 -21.31
N ASN A 173 -6.21 16.23 -20.13
CA ASN A 173 -5.69 15.68 -18.88
C ASN A 173 -6.24 14.29 -18.52
N LEU A 174 -7.08 13.71 -19.38
CA LEU A 174 -7.72 12.44 -19.11
C LEU A 174 -6.90 11.26 -19.64
N TRP A 175 -6.83 10.23 -18.82
CA TRP A 175 -6.09 9.01 -19.03
C TRP A 175 -6.99 7.80 -18.76
N GLN A 176 -6.69 6.69 -19.39
CA GLN A 176 -7.28 5.39 -19.10
C GLN A 176 -6.17 4.34 -19.04
N ILE A 177 -6.52 3.16 -18.54
CA ILE A 177 -5.61 2.03 -18.47
C ILE A 177 -6.02 1.02 -19.53
N VAL A 178 -5.09 0.65 -20.40
CA VAL A 178 -5.24 -0.42 -21.39
C VAL A 178 -4.06 -1.36 -21.23
N ASP A 179 -4.34 -2.62 -20.91
CA ASP A 179 -3.32 -3.66 -20.69
C ASP A 179 -2.22 -3.26 -19.68
N GLY A 180 -2.61 -2.55 -18.61
CA GLY A 180 -1.68 -2.08 -17.57
C GLY A 180 -0.89 -0.81 -17.93
N GLU A 181 -1.12 -0.23 -19.11
CA GLU A 181 -0.49 1.01 -19.56
C GLU A 181 -1.43 2.21 -19.52
N TYR A 182 -0.89 3.36 -19.14
CA TYR A 182 -1.63 4.63 -19.20
C TYR A 182 -1.65 5.17 -20.62
N VAL A 183 -2.83 5.19 -21.21
CA VAL A 183 -3.07 5.77 -22.54
C VAL A 183 -3.96 7.00 -22.44
N PRO A 184 -3.75 8.02 -23.28
CA PRO A 184 -4.66 9.16 -23.36
C PRO A 184 -6.10 8.73 -23.62
N LEU A 185 -7.05 9.32 -22.90
CA LEU A 185 -8.47 9.17 -23.22
C LEU A 185 -8.83 10.11 -24.37
N VAL A 186 -9.13 9.55 -25.54
CA VAL A 186 -9.56 10.33 -26.72
C VAL A 186 -11.08 10.44 -26.72
N MET A 187 -11.61 11.59 -26.32
CA MET A 187 -13.04 11.90 -26.41
C MET A 187 -13.41 12.15 -27.89
N GLY A 188 -13.66 11.07 -28.64
CA GLY A 188 -13.95 11.22 -30.08
C GLY A 188 -14.50 10.01 -30.82
N TRP A 189 -14.78 8.87 -30.17
CA TRP A 189 -15.36 7.71 -30.84
C TRP A 189 -16.67 7.31 -30.16
N ALA A 190 -17.74 8.05 -30.47
CA ALA A 190 -19.06 7.44 -30.54
C ALA A 190 -19.03 6.50 -31.75
N VAL A 191 -18.63 5.24 -31.55
CA VAL A 191 -18.90 4.21 -32.55
C VAL A 191 -20.38 3.92 -32.45
N CYS A 192 -21.14 4.41 -33.44
CA CYS A 192 -22.48 3.89 -33.70
C CYS A 192 -22.39 2.36 -33.74
N GLN A 193 -23.09 1.69 -32.83
CA GLN A 193 -23.55 0.32 -33.07
C GLN A 193 -24.83 0.35 -33.88
#